data_AF-A0A2R5EIT3-F1
#
_entry.id   AF-A0A2R5EIT3-F1
#
_cell.length_a   1.000
_cell.length_b   1.000
_cell.length_c   1.000
_cell.angle_alpha   90.00
_cell.angle_beta   90.00
_cell.angle_gamma   90.00
#
_symmetry.space_group_name_H-M   'P 1'
#
loop_
_entity.id
_entity.type
_entity.pdbx_description
1 polymer ?
#
loop_
_entity_poly.entity_id
_entity_poly.type
_entity_poly.pdbx_seq_one_letter_code
_entity_poly.pdbx_strand_id
1 'polypeptide(L)'
;MEFVNPSGEELSGTKRRFQTLTSLGLDRWSDATEKDAELILESCNGYFQYNPYNAWFKSLDQIISGTNYSYYSSLFPACHLDLIPFATYSKWYELKSRQKRQLIEIAGNALGQALQRSSIELLVLNGETVVRTLETLSGNVFTNTVLPHWALPRKNSHDVPGRAYQGKIKEIFGIPLRRSIKVLGYNHNIQSSYGMTATVKQAIGDWIAKNNGASS
;
A
#
# COMPACT_ATOMS: atom_id res chain seq x y z
N MET A 1 17.37 -1.91 -10.54
CA MET A 1 16.96 -3.27 -10.15
C MET A 1 15.78 -3.61 -11.03
N GLU A 2 15.96 -4.51 -11.98
CA GLU A 2 14.89 -4.92 -12.91
C GLU A 2 14.05 -6.04 -12.30
N PHE A 3 12.82 -6.22 -12.78
CA PHE A 3 11.92 -7.24 -12.24
C PHE A 3 12.37 -8.62 -12.71
N VAL A 4 12.88 -9.43 -11.79
CA VAL A 4 13.41 -10.77 -12.05
C VAL A 4 12.52 -11.88 -11.50
N ASN A 5 12.64 -13.07 -12.08
CA ASN A 5 12.07 -14.30 -11.53
C ASN A 5 12.91 -14.82 -10.34
N PRO A 6 12.48 -15.89 -9.64
CA PRO A 6 13.25 -16.45 -8.52
C PRO A 6 14.67 -16.94 -8.88
N SER A 7 14.93 -17.24 -10.16
CA SER A 7 16.26 -17.61 -10.66
C SER A 7 17.14 -16.40 -10.98
N GLY A 8 16.63 -15.18 -10.81
CA GLY A 8 17.36 -13.94 -11.10
C GLY A 8 17.28 -13.50 -12.57
N GLU A 9 16.47 -14.15 -13.40
CA GLU A 9 16.32 -13.81 -14.80
C GLU A 9 15.25 -12.73 -15.00
N GLU A 10 15.51 -11.79 -15.91
CA GLU A 10 14.57 -10.70 -16.23
C GLU A 10 13.20 -11.23 -16.68
N LEU A 11 12.13 -10.65 -16.14
CA LEU A 11 10.78 -10.91 -16.59
C LEU A 11 10.53 -10.22 -17.94
N SER A 12 10.47 -11.01 -19.02
CA SER A 12 10.30 -10.52 -20.39
C SER A 12 8.96 -10.93 -21.02
N GLY A 13 8.68 -10.39 -22.22
CA GLY A 13 7.48 -10.71 -22.99
C GLY A 13 6.18 -10.45 -22.22
N THR A 14 5.29 -11.45 -22.16
CA THR A 14 4.02 -11.39 -21.42
C THR A 14 4.18 -11.47 -19.90
N LYS A 15 5.36 -11.87 -19.41
CA LYS A 15 5.69 -11.91 -17.98
C LYS A 15 6.27 -10.58 -17.48
N ARG A 16 6.63 -9.66 -18.37
CA ARG A 16 7.13 -8.34 -18.03
C ARG A 16 6.09 -7.54 -17.25
N ARG A 17 6.55 -6.84 -16.21
CA ARG A 17 5.70 -6.00 -15.36
C ARG A 17 5.76 -4.53 -15.73
N PHE A 18 6.96 -4.06 -16.06
CA PHE A 18 7.26 -2.70 -16.49
C PHE A 18 8.29 -2.72 -17.61
N GLN A 19 8.43 -1.61 -18.33
CA GLN A 19 9.53 -1.43 -19.28
C GLN A 19 10.89 -1.58 -18.58
N THR A 20 11.80 -2.27 -19.26
CA THR A 20 13.21 -2.45 -18.89
C THR A 20 14.11 -1.90 -19.99
N LEU A 21 15.41 -1.78 -19.73
CA LEU A 21 16.39 -1.38 -20.74
C LEU A 21 16.33 -2.31 -21.95
N THR A 22 16.38 -3.62 -21.71
CA THR A 22 16.24 -4.67 -22.74
C THR A 22 15.00 -4.46 -23.58
N SER A 23 13.87 -4.15 -22.94
CA SER A 23 12.58 -4.10 -23.63
C SER A 23 12.34 -2.80 -24.42
N LEU A 24 13.09 -1.75 -24.09
CA LEU A 24 13.16 -0.49 -24.82
C LEU A 24 14.29 -0.49 -25.86
N GLY A 25 15.15 -1.50 -25.86
CA GLY A 25 16.33 -1.56 -26.74
C GLY A 25 17.42 -0.55 -26.35
N LEU A 26 17.54 -0.23 -25.06
CA LEU A 26 18.50 0.74 -24.52
C LEU A 26 19.63 0.01 -23.79
N ASP A 27 20.84 0.56 -23.84
CA ASP A 27 21.98 0.07 -23.03
C ASP A 27 22.02 0.70 -21.63
N ARG A 28 21.45 1.91 -21.48
CA ARG A 28 21.43 2.69 -20.24
C ARG A 28 20.28 3.69 -20.23
N TRP A 29 19.82 4.05 -19.03
CA TRP A 29 18.69 4.96 -18.85
C TRP A 29 18.95 6.40 -19.31
N SER A 30 20.22 6.83 -19.39
CA SER A 30 20.57 8.14 -19.94
C SER A 30 20.25 8.29 -21.41
N ASP A 31 20.04 7.17 -22.12
CA ASP A 31 19.77 7.15 -23.55
C ASP A 31 18.26 7.15 -23.85
N ALA A 32 17.44 7.11 -22.79
CA ALA A 32 15.99 7.12 -22.92
C ALA A 32 15.49 8.44 -23.53
N THR A 33 14.63 8.31 -24.52
CA THR A 33 13.97 9.41 -25.21
C THR A 33 12.63 9.75 -24.56
N GLU A 34 11.98 10.83 -25.02
CA GLU A 34 10.62 11.17 -24.60
C GLU A 34 9.62 10.04 -24.92
N LYS A 35 9.77 9.38 -26.07
CA LYS A 35 8.96 8.21 -26.44
C LYS A 35 9.13 7.05 -25.47
N ASP A 36 10.34 6.82 -24.97
CA ASP A 36 10.59 5.79 -23.96
C ASP A 36 9.92 6.15 -22.62
N ALA A 37 9.93 7.43 -22.25
CA ALA A 37 9.21 7.93 -21.08
C ALA A 37 7.69 7.74 -21.21
N GLU A 38 7.11 7.97 -22.39
CA GLU A 38 5.69 7.71 -22.67
C GLU A 38 5.36 6.21 -22.49
N LEU A 39 6.19 5.31 -23.02
CA LEU A 39 6.01 3.86 -22.87
C LEU A 39 6.12 3.39 -21.41
N ILE A 40 6.99 4.02 -20.62
CA ILE A 40 7.09 3.77 -19.18
C ILE A 40 5.80 4.23 -18.49
N LEU A 41 5.32 5.43 -18.81
CA LEU A 41 4.10 5.99 -18.22
C LEU A 41 2.87 5.15 -18.57
N GLU A 42 2.74 4.72 -19.82
CA GLU A 42 1.68 3.81 -20.26
C GLU A 42 1.73 2.49 -19.46
N SER A 43 2.93 1.92 -19.29
CA SER A 43 3.11 0.71 -18.49
C SER A 43 2.73 0.92 -17.01
N CYS A 44 2.99 2.10 -16.44
CA CYS A 44 2.57 2.44 -15.08
C CYS A 44 1.05 2.54 -14.98
N ASN A 45 0.39 3.20 -15.92
CA ASN A 45 -1.06 3.36 -15.94
C ASN A 45 -1.78 2.03 -16.19
N GLY A 46 -1.21 1.15 -17.01
CA GLY A 46 -1.75 -0.16 -17.34
C GLY A 46 -1.30 -1.30 -16.43
N TYR A 47 -0.59 -1.04 -15.32
CA TYR A 47 0.06 -2.08 -14.50
C TYR A 47 -0.85 -3.26 -14.14
N PHE A 48 -2.10 -2.99 -13.74
CA PHE A 48 -3.07 -4.02 -13.35
C PHE A 48 -3.74 -4.76 -14.52
N GLN A 49 -3.56 -4.30 -15.75
CA GLN A 49 -4.11 -4.92 -16.97
C GLN A 49 -3.19 -6.00 -17.56
N TYR A 50 -1.90 -5.99 -17.21
CA TYR A 50 -0.90 -6.90 -17.77
C TYR A 50 -0.52 -8.00 -16.77
N ASN A 51 0.69 -7.94 -16.22
CA ASN A 51 1.17 -8.89 -15.21
C ASN A 51 1.45 -8.17 -13.88
N PRO A 52 0.42 -7.74 -13.13
CA PRO A 52 0.60 -7.21 -11.78
C PRO A 52 1.05 -8.30 -10.81
N TYR A 53 1.58 -7.93 -9.64
CA TYR A 53 2.04 -8.90 -8.66
C TYR A 53 0.84 -9.52 -7.90
N ASN A 54 0.07 -10.34 -8.61
CA ASN A 54 -1.21 -10.88 -8.17
C ASN A 54 -1.17 -11.60 -6.83
N ALA A 55 -0.10 -12.36 -6.56
CA ALA A 55 0.05 -13.05 -5.28
C ALA A 55 0.02 -12.08 -4.09
N TRP A 56 0.51 -10.86 -4.29
CA TRP A 56 0.52 -9.80 -3.29
C TRP A 56 -0.80 -9.01 -3.32
N PHE A 57 -1.19 -8.48 -4.49
CA PHE A 57 -2.31 -7.55 -4.63
C PHE A 57 -3.69 -8.19 -4.46
N LYS A 58 -3.92 -9.44 -4.91
CA LYS A 58 -5.24 -10.08 -4.77
C LYS A 58 -5.68 -10.19 -3.32
N SER A 59 -4.73 -10.42 -2.41
CA SER A 59 -5.02 -10.50 -0.98
C SER A 59 -5.48 -9.15 -0.40
N LEU A 60 -4.97 -8.03 -0.90
CA LEU A 60 -5.42 -6.70 -0.52
C LEU A 60 -6.74 -6.33 -1.17
N ASP A 61 -6.89 -6.68 -2.45
CA ASP A 61 -8.11 -6.43 -3.22
C ASP A 61 -9.32 -7.11 -2.57
N GLN A 62 -9.15 -8.35 -2.11
CA GLN A 62 -10.15 -9.07 -1.31
C GLN A 62 -10.57 -8.30 -0.06
N ILE A 63 -9.62 -7.71 0.67
CA ILE A 63 -9.90 -6.95 1.90
C ILE A 63 -10.72 -5.69 1.60
N ILE A 64 -10.51 -5.04 0.47
CA ILE A 64 -11.25 -3.82 0.09
C ILE A 64 -12.46 -4.09 -0.80
N SER A 65 -12.72 -5.34 -1.18
CA SER A 65 -13.76 -5.70 -2.16
C SER A 65 -15.17 -5.19 -1.82
N GLY A 66 -15.48 -5.00 -0.54
CA GLY A 66 -16.76 -4.41 -0.11
C GLY A 66 -16.82 -2.88 -0.14
N THR A 67 -15.80 -2.19 -0.69
CA THR A 67 -15.69 -0.72 -0.67
C THR A 67 -15.96 -0.02 -2.00
N ASN A 68 -16.57 -0.68 -2.99
CA ASN A 68 -16.69 -0.13 -4.37
C ASN A 68 -15.35 0.37 -4.92
N TYR A 69 -14.22 -0.21 -4.50
CA TYR A 69 -12.88 0.10 -5.00
C TYR A 69 -12.15 -1.21 -5.25
N SER A 70 -11.34 -1.25 -6.30
CA SER A 70 -10.49 -2.39 -6.63
C SER A 70 -9.24 -1.93 -7.37
N TYR A 71 -8.13 -2.62 -7.13
CA TYR A 71 -6.90 -2.43 -7.90
C TYR A 71 -7.08 -2.82 -9.38
N TYR A 72 -8.04 -3.69 -9.67
CA TYR A 72 -8.28 -4.27 -10.99
C TYR A 72 -9.46 -3.62 -11.72
N SER A 73 -10.11 -2.61 -11.12
CA SER A 73 -11.23 -1.89 -11.73
C SER A 73 -10.77 -0.55 -12.30
N SER A 74 -11.13 -0.28 -13.55
CA SER A 74 -10.93 1.04 -14.18
C SER A 74 -11.99 2.07 -13.77
N LEU A 75 -13.20 1.62 -13.43
CA LEU A 75 -14.31 2.49 -13.01
C LEU A 75 -14.21 2.90 -11.54
N PHE A 76 -13.61 2.03 -10.74
CA PHE A 76 -13.57 2.13 -9.29
C PHE A 76 -12.14 1.88 -8.79
N PRO A 77 -11.18 2.74 -9.17
CA PRO A 77 -9.77 2.43 -9.01
C PRO A 77 -9.34 2.51 -7.54
N ALA A 78 -8.50 1.55 -7.15
CA ALA A 78 -7.67 1.62 -5.97
C ALA A 78 -6.19 1.69 -6.37
N CYS A 79 -5.37 2.34 -5.55
CA CYS A 79 -3.93 2.34 -5.72
C CYS A 79 -3.23 2.05 -4.39
N HIS A 80 -2.00 1.52 -4.49
CA HIS A 80 -1.16 1.31 -3.33
C HIS A 80 -0.27 2.52 -3.17
N LEU A 81 -0.22 3.05 -1.96
CA LEU A 81 0.63 4.17 -1.60
C LEU A 81 1.63 3.70 -0.55
N ASP A 82 2.91 3.87 -0.84
CA ASP A 82 3.93 3.72 0.18
C ASP A 82 4.03 4.99 1.00
N LEU A 83 4.14 4.82 2.32
CA LEU A 83 4.42 5.95 3.20
C LEU A 83 5.78 6.59 2.88
N ILE A 84 6.71 5.77 2.38
CA ILE A 84 8.08 6.14 2.01
C ILE A 84 8.39 5.47 0.67
N PRO A 85 8.64 6.24 -0.41
CA PRO A 85 8.79 5.68 -1.76
C PRO A 85 10.19 5.10 -2.03
N PHE A 86 11.00 4.88 -1.00
CA PHE A 86 12.35 4.37 -1.15
C PHE A 86 12.41 2.89 -0.80
N ALA A 87 12.88 2.09 -1.76
CA ALA A 87 13.28 0.72 -1.48
C ALA A 87 14.54 0.71 -0.61
N THR A 88 14.52 -0.06 0.47
CA THR A 88 15.68 -0.27 1.34
C THR A 88 16.25 -1.67 1.10
N TYR A 89 17.58 -1.80 1.17
CA TYR A 89 18.23 -3.11 1.05
C TYR A 89 17.79 -4.07 2.17
N SER A 90 17.76 -3.57 3.41
CA SER A 90 17.23 -4.29 4.57
C SER A 90 15.72 -4.10 4.70
N LYS A 91 15.02 -5.01 5.39
CA LYS A 91 13.58 -4.88 5.61
C LYS A 91 13.29 -3.71 6.55
N TRP A 92 12.15 -3.05 6.38
CA TRP A 92 11.78 -1.87 7.19
C TRP A 92 11.87 -2.11 8.71
N TYR A 93 11.45 -3.29 9.20
CA TYR A 93 11.50 -3.57 10.64
C TYR A 93 12.93 -3.69 11.20
N GLU A 94 13.91 -3.98 10.34
CA GLU A 94 15.34 -4.12 10.70
C GLU A 94 16.04 -2.76 10.79
N LEU A 95 15.46 -1.72 10.21
CA LEU A 95 16.01 -0.37 10.26
C LEU A 95 15.91 0.22 11.67
N LYS A 96 17.00 0.86 12.12
CA LYS A 96 17.04 1.61 13.38
C LYS A 96 16.08 2.80 13.31
N SER A 97 15.56 3.22 14.46
CA SER A 97 14.64 4.37 14.55
C SER A 97 15.21 5.65 13.93
N ARG A 98 16.52 5.88 14.03
CA ARG A 98 17.20 7.00 13.37
C ARG A 98 17.14 6.91 11.84
N GLN A 99 17.36 5.73 11.27
CA GLN A 99 17.31 5.51 9.82
C GLN A 99 15.88 5.70 9.28
N LYS A 100 14.88 5.18 10.00
CA LYS A 100 13.46 5.39 9.65
C LYS A 100 13.10 6.86 9.62
N ARG A 101 13.52 7.63 10.64
CA ARG A 101 13.33 9.09 10.67
C ARG A 101 14.01 9.80 9.51
N GLN A 102 15.25 9.48 9.21
CA GLN A 102 15.97 10.07 8.07
C GLN A 102 15.27 9.77 6.73
N LEU A 103 14.79 8.54 6.53
CA LEU A 103 14.04 8.20 5.32
C LEU A 103 12.71 8.96 5.22
N ILE A 104 12.03 9.17 6.35
CA ILE A 104 10.84 10.02 6.44
C ILE A 104 11.17 11.47 6.08
N GLU A 105 12.26 12.02 6.60
CA GLU A 105 12.72 13.38 6.30
C GLU A 105 13.09 13.52 4.81
N ILE A 106 13.81 12.55 4.23
CA ILE A 106 14.23 12.56 2.82
C ILE A 106 13.03 12.39 1.89
N ALA A 107 12.05 11.56 2.26
CA ALA A 107 10.80 11.42 1.48
C ALA A 107 10.04 12.75 1.43
N GLY A 108 10.33 13.65 2.37
CA GLY A 108 9.77 14.98 2.45
C GLY A 108 8.25 14.91 2.53
N ASN A 109 7.60 15.74 1.72
CA ASN A 109 6.15 15.83 1.66
C ASN A 109 5.54 15.14 0.43
N ALA A 110 6.26 14.22 -0.23
CA ALA A 110 5.83 13.60 -1.48
C ALA A 110 4.44 12.94 -1.37
N LEU A 111 4.20 12.18 -0.30
CA LEU A 111 2.88 11.59 -0.03
C LEU A 111 1.82 12.66 0.20
N GLY A 112 2.14 13.72 0.93
CA GLY A 112 1.21 14.84 1.17
C GLY A 112 0.83 15.57 -0.12
N GLN A 113 1.78 15.79 -1.02
CA GLN A 113 1.51 16.35 -2.34
C GLN A 113 0.65 15.42 -3.20
N ALA A 114 0.95 14.12 -3.22
CA ALA A 114 0.18 13.12 -3.95
C ALA A 114 -1.27 13.03 -3.44
N LEU A 115 -1.49 13.05 -2.12
CA LEU A 115 -2.81 13.06 -1.53
C LEU A 115 -3.54 14.39 -1.82
N GLN A 116 -2.88 15.53 -1.68
CA GLN A 116 -3.49 16.84 -1.96
C GLN A 116 -3.97 16.95 -3.41
N ARG A 117 -3.22 16.43 -4.38
CA ARG A 117 -3.51 16.52 -5.82
C ARG A 117 -4.41 15.42 -6.38
N SER A 118 -4.62 14.35 -5.62
CA SER A 118 -5.50 13.24 -6.03
C SER A 118 -6.94 13.45 -5.57
N SER A 119 -7.84 12.60 -6.06
CA SER A 119 -9.24 12.48 -5.62
C SER A 119 -9.42 11.43 -4.52
N ILE A 120 -8.35 10.97 -3.85
CA ILE A 120 -8.44 9.92 -2.83
C ILE A 120 -9.28 10.39 -1.64
N GLU A 121 -10.32 9.65 -1.29
CA GLU A 121 -11.24 9.96 -0.18
C GLU A 121 -11.17 8.93 0.96
N LEU A 122 -10.65 7.73 0.68
CA LEU A 122 -10.48 6.65 1.63
C LEU A 122 -9.04 6.14 1.62
N LEU A 123 -8.43 6.03 2.81
CA LEU A 123 -7.20 5.30 3.03
C LEU A 123 -7.48 4.05 3.85
N VAL A 124 -7.01 2.91 3.35
CA VAL A 124 -7.04 1.63 4.06
C VAL A 124 -5.62 1.28 4.52
N LEU A 125 -5.38 1.26 5.83
CA LEU A 125 -4.05 1.07 6.41
C LEU A 125 -3.79 -0.39 6.76
N ASN A 126 -2.77 -0.95 6.12
CA ASN A 126 -2.41 -2.35 6.23
C ASN A 126 -1.26 -2.59 7.23
N GLY A 127 -1.62 -2.75 8.51
CA GLY A 127 -0.70 -3.10 9.58
C GLY A 127 -0.41 -1.97 10.56
N GLU A 128 -0.04 -2.34 11.80
CA GLU A 128 0.13 -1.38 12.89
C GLU A 128 1.23 -0.35 12.62
N THR A 129 2.35 -0.76 12.03
CA THR A 129 3.43 0.18 11.68
C THR A 129 2.96 1.27 10.73
N VAL A 130 2.07 0.94 9.77
CA VAL A 130 1.50 1.92 8.83
C VAL A 130 0.59 2.89 9.58
N VAL A 131 -0.27 2.36 10.45
CA VAL A 131 -1.15 3.16 11.33
C VAL A 131 -0.35 4.16 12.15
N ARG A 132 0.64 3.69 12.93
CA ARG A 132 1.45 4.55 13.82
C ARG A 132 2.25 5.59 13.07
N THR A 133 2.78 5.21 11.91
CA THR A 133 3.52 6.16 11.07
C THR A 133 2.57 7.23 10.54
N LEU A 134 1.39 6.87 10.03
CA LEU A 134 0.42 7.87 9.57
C LEU A 134 -0.09 8.77 10.69
N GLU A 135 -0.33 8.25 11.90
CA GLU A 135 -0.67 9.05 13.08
C GLU A 135 0.41 10.12 13.33
N THR A 136 1.68 9.72 13.32
CA THR A 136 2.83 10.63 13.48
C THR A 136 2.88 11.69 12.39
N LEU A 137 2.73 11.27 11.13
CA LEU A 137 2.87 12.16 9.97
C LEU A 137 1.70 13.14 9.79
N SER A 138 0.53 12.77 10.28
CA SER A 138 -0.68 13.61 10.21
C SER A 138 -0.95 14.39 11.48
N GLY A 139 -0.24 14.12 12.58
CA GLY A 139 -0.53 14.69 13.89
C GLY A 139 -1.89 14.28 14.47
N ASN A 140 -2.49 13.19 13.97
CA ASN A 140 -3.78 12.67 14.42
C ASN A 140 -3.59 11.36 15.18
N VAL A 141 -4.47 11.10 16.15
CA VAL A 141 -4.60 9.79 16.81
C VAL A 141 -5.91 9.16 16.34
N PHE A 142 -5.85 7.91 15.91
CA PHE A 142 -7.03 7.21 15.41
C PHE A 142 -7.74 6.44 16.53
N THR A 143 -9.06 6.39 16.45
CA THR A 143 -9.88 5.61 17.38
C THR A 143 -9.55 4.13 17.20
N ASN A 144 -9.12 3.48 18.28
CA ASN A 144 -8.70 2.08 18.29
C ASN A 144 -9.75 1.22 18.99
N THR A 145 -10.23 0.18 18.31
CA THR A 145 -11.17 -0.81 18.86
C THR A 145 -10.55 -2.20 18.80
N VAL A 146 -10.52 -2.90 19.93
CA VAL A 146 -10.09 -4.31 19.97
C VAL A 146 -11.22 -5.20 19.45
N LEU A 147 -10.90 -6.09 18.52
CA LEU A 147 -11.82 -7.05 17.93
C LEU A 147 -11.31 -8.47 18.21
N PRO A 148 -11.85 -9.16 19.23
CA PRO A 148 -11.33 -10.47 19.65
C PRO A 148 -11.33 -11.53 18.54
N HIS A 149 -12.31 -11.50 17.64
CA HIS A 149 -12.42 -12.43 16.52
C HIS A 149 -11.39 -12.20 15.41
N TRP A 150 -10.56 -11.16 15.51
CA TRP A 150 -9.40 -10.93 14.64
C TRP A 150 -8.09 -11.42 15.26
N ALA A 151 -8.12 -11.93 16.50
CA ALA A 151 -6.90 -12.35 17.18
C ALA A 151 -6.17 -13.45 16.40
N LEU A 152 -4.85 -13.34 16.32
CA LEU A 152 -3.99 -14.31 15.65
C LEU A 152 -3.24 -15.16 16.68
N PRO A 153 -3.28 -16.50 16.57
CA PRO A 153 -2.62 -17.37 17.52
C PRO A 153 -1.10 -17.27 17.38
N ARG A 154 -0.40 -17.34 18.52
CA ARG A 154 1.07 -17.49 18.55
C ARG A 154 1.45 -18.81 19.19
N LYS A 155 2.40 -19.51 18.55
CA LYS A 155 2.84 -20.85 18.99
C LYS A 155 3.32 -20.90 20.45
N ASN A 156 3.97 -19.83 20.94
CA ASN A 156 4.64 -19.81 22.25
C ASN A 156 4.33 -18.55 23.08
N SER A 157 3.23 -17.85 22.81
CA SER A 157 2.83 -16.66 23.57
C SER A 157 1.33 -16.42 23.49
N HIS A 158 0.83 -15.45 24.24
CA HIS A 158 -0.52 -14.95 24.07
C HIS A 158 -0.78 -14.53 22.61
N ASP A 159 -2.02 -14.70 22.19
CA ASP A 159 -2.51 -14.29 20.88
C ASP A 159 -2.26 -12.80 20.64
N VAL A 160 -2.01 -12.45 19.39
CA VAL A 160 -1.94 -11.04 19.01
C VAL A 160 -3.37 -10.53 18.88
N PRO A 161 -3.82 -9.57 19.71
CA PRO A 161 -5.17 -9.05 19.60
C PRO A 161 -5.34 -8.34 18.26
N GLY A 162 -6.48 -8.55 17.60
CA GLY A 162 -6.84 -7.76 16.44
C GLY A 162 -7.40 -6.40 16.83
N ARG A 163 -7.02 -5.37 16.07
CA ARG A 163 -7.36 -3.97 16.33
C ARG A 163 -7.80 -3.30 15.05
N ALA A 164 -8.91 -2.60 15.13
CA ALA A 164 -9.41 -1.70 14.10
C ALA A 164 -9.09 -0.25 14.46
N TYR A 165 -8.75 0.55 13.46
CA TYR A 165 -8.42 1.96 13.58
C TYR A 165 -9.31 2.77 12.67
N GLN A 166 -9.94 3.82 13.21
CA GLN A 166 -10.80 4.71 12.43
C GLN A 166 -10.47 6.17 12.71
N GLY A 167 -10.44 6.99 11.67
CA GLY A 167 -10.19 8.40 11.80
C GLY A 167 -10.42 9.17 10.51
N LYS A 168 -10.00 10.43 10.54
CA LYS A 168 -9.96 11.31 9.38
C LYS A 168 -8.69 12.14 9.45
N ILE A 169 -8.11 12.44 8.30
CA ILE A 169 -6.98 13.37 8.20
C ILE A 169 -7.36 14.53 7.28
N LYS A 170 -6.85 15.73 7.60
CA LYS A 170 -6.98 16.94 6.77
C LYS A 170 -5.61 17.53 6.40
N GLU A 171 -4.55 16.97 6.97
CA GLU A 171 -3.17 17.38 6.78
C GLU A 171 -2.26 16.16 6.95
N ILE A 172 -1.15 16.15 6.23
CA ILE A 172 -0.05 15.20 6.41
C ILE A 172 1.27 15.87 6.00
N PHE A 173 2.35 15.67 6.74
CA PHE A 173 3.63 16.34 6.50
C PHE A 173 3.53 17.88 6.40
N GLY A 174 2.64 18.51 7.17
CA GLY A 174 2.38 19.94 7.08
C GLY A 174 1.64 20.39 5.81
N ILE A 175 1.20 19.46 4.95
CA ILE A 175 0.48 19.77 3.71
C ILE A 175 -1.03 19.66 3.94
N PRO A 176 -1.78 20.77 3.85
CA PRO A 176 -3.23 20.74 3.99
C PRO A 176 -3.86 20.06 2.77
N LEU A 177 -4.69 19.04 3.00
CA LEU A 177 -5.27 18.20 1.96
C LEU A 177 -6.50 18.85 1.29
N ARG A 178 -6.97 20.00 1.80
CA ARG A 178 -8.16 20.76 1.33
C ARG A 178 -9.49 19.98 1.41
N ARG A 179 -9.45 18.74 1.85
CA ARG A 179 -10.58 17.86 2.11
C ARG A 179 -10.27 16.98 3.32
N SER A 180 -11.30 16.34 3.86
CA SER A 180 -11.12 15.31 4.87
C SER A 180 -11.02 13.96 4.19
N ILE A 181 -9.90 13.26 4.37
CA ILE A 181 -9.72 11.89 3.90
C ILE A 181 -10.09 10.94 5.04
N LYS A 182 -10.95 9.97 4.77
CA LYS A 182 -11.34 8.94 5.73
C LYS A 182 -10.24 7.91 5.87
N VAL A 183 -9.99 7.47 7.10
CA VAL A 183 -8.96 6.47 7.40
C VAL A 183 -9.61 5.28 8.09
N LEU A 184 -9.40 4.10 7.52
CA LEU A 184 -9.74 2.81 8.08
C LEU A 184 -8.46 1.98 8.15
N GLY A 185 -8.16 1.34 9.27
CA GLY A 185 -6.91 0.60 9.43
C GLY A 185 -7.07 -0.62 10.31
N TYR A 186 -6.11 -1.52 10.22
CA TYR A 186 -6.04 -2.72 11.04
C TYR A 186 -4.57 -3.04 11.39
N ASN A 187 -4.33 -3.72 12.52
CA ASN A 187 -2.96 -3.95 13.00
C ASN A 187 -2.23 -5.11 12.30
N HIS A 188 -2.95 -6.10 11.77
CA HIS A 188 -2.32 -7.25 11.13
C HIS A 188 -1.95 -6.96 9.68
N ASN A 189 -0.67 -7.07 9.31
CA ASN A 189 -0.27 -6.97 7.91
C ASN A 189 -0.77 -8.21 7.12
N ILE A 190 -1.57 -8.01 6.07
CA ILE A 190 -2.23 -9.10 5.34
C ILE A 190 -1.26 -10.01 4.60
N GLN A 191 -0.13 -9.47 4.12
CA GLN A 191 0.83 -10.22 3.31
C GLN A 191 1.89 -10.93 4.16
N SER A 192 2.15 -10.47 5.39
CA SER A 192 3.28 -10.97 6.18
C SER A 192 2.93 -11.47 7.58
N SER A 193 1.69 -11.32 8.06
CA SER A 193 1.33 -11.78 9.41
C SER A 193 1.19 -13.30 9.46
N TYR A 194 1.91 -13.91 10.40
CA TYR A 194 1.77 -15.34 10.69
C TYR A 194 0.37 -15.64 11.25
N GLY A 195 -0.21 -16.78 10.84
CA GLY A 195 -1.52 -17.23 11.33
C GLY A 195 -2.71 -16.52 10.69
N MET A 196 -2.49 -15.66 9.69
CA MET A 196 -3.56 -14.97 8.97
C MET A 196 -4.47 -15.96 8.24
N THR A 197 -5.71 -16.12 8.73
CA THR A 197 -6.71 -17.04 8.15
C THR A 197 -7.65 -16.32 7.18
N ALA A 198 -8.35 -17.08 6.32
CA ALA A 198 -9.40 -16.54 5.47
C ALA A 198 -10.52 -15.87 6.28
N THR A 199 -10.88 -16.44 7.43
CA THR A 199 -11.91 -15.88 8.33
C THR A 199 -11.52 -14.51 8.88
N VAL A 200 -10.27 -14.34 9.32
CA VAL A 200 -9.80 -13.03 9.82
C VAL A 200 -9.76 -12.00 8.69
N LYS A 201 -9.28 -12.39 7.50
CA LYS A 201 -9.31 -11.51 6.31
C LYS A 201 -10.74 -11.07 5.97
N GLN A 202 -11.69 -12.02 5.93
CA GLN A 202 -13.09 -11.70 5.67
C GLN A 202 -13.65 -10.73 6.71
N ALA A 203 -13.43 -10.98 7.99
CA ALA A 203 -13.94 -10.11 9.05
C ALA A 203 -13.34 -8.69 9.00
N ILE A 204 -12.07 -8.55 8.61
CA ILE A 204 -11.45 -7.24 8.33
C ILE A 204 -12.15 -6.56 7.14
N GLY A 205 -12.36 -7.28 6.04
CA GLY A 205 -13.03 -6.75 4.86
C GLY A 205 -14.46 -6.31 5.13
N ASP A 206 -15.24 -7.11 5.86
CA ASP A 206 -16.61 -6.79 6.27
C ASP A 206 -16.65 -5.52 7.12
N TRP A 207 -15.70 -5.38 8.05
CA TRP A 207 -15.59 -4.17 8.87
C TRP A 207 -15.25 -2.95 8.02
N ILE A 208 -14.33 -3.06 7.06
CA ILE A 208 -14.01 -1.95 6.15
C ILE A 208 -15.24 -1.58 5.32
N ALA A 209 -15.94 -2.55 4.74
CA ALA A 209 -17.14 -2.33 3.93
C ALA A 209 -18.22 -1.58 4.73
N LYS A 210 -18.55 -2.09 5.92
CA LYS A 210 -19.51 -1.48 6.84
C LYS A 210 -19.11 -0.04 7.21
N ASN A 211 -17.83 0.17 7.49
CA ASN A 211 -17.33 1.47 7.93
C ASN A 211 -17.01 2.42 6.78
N ASN A 212 -16.98 1.98 5.52
CA ASN A 212 -16.79 2.86 4.37
C ASN A 212 -17.99 3.81 4.18
N GLY A 213 -19.21 3.34 4.50
CA GLY A 213 -20.44 4.12 4.29
C GLY A 213 -21.04 3.93 2.89
N ALA A 214 -20.57 2.92 2.14
CA ALA A 214 -21.34 2.37 1.04
C ALA A 214 -22.47 1.55 1.66
N SER A 215 -23.64 2.16 1.82
CA SER A 215 -24.87 1.42 2.14
C SER A 215 -25.09 0.37 1.06
N SER A 216 -25.31 -0.87 1.48
CA SER A 216 -26.02 -1.91 0.71
C SER A 216 -27.36 -1.39 0.21
#